data_AF-A0A9D0N406-F1
#
_entry.id   AF-A0A9D0N406-F1
#
_cell.length_a   1.000
_cell.length_b   1.000
_cell.length_c   1.000
_cell.angle_alpha   90.00
_cell.angle_beta   90.00
_cell.angle_gamma   90.00
#
_symmetry.space_group_name_H-M   'P 1'
#
loop_
_entity.id
_entity.type
_entity.pdbx_description
1 polymer ?
#
loop_
_entity_poly.entity_id
_entity_poly.type
_entity_poly.pdbx_seq_one_letter_code
_entity_poly.pdbx_strand_id
1 'polypeptide(L)'
;MQNSIKKTVYLWVMLLAAFGLMACEEKQQRAAPAGDYAVLEQLAEAYRKVGENYPVQPRAMPPKGRKEFLNKVFAQAGYNYSATLMAMAQSATDSSNQEQRDLVELLLLPVKGVSREVRADLYAAEELEAMQRLQINFR
;
A
#
# COMPACT_ATOMS: atom_id res chain seq x y z
N MET A 1 -6.33 -36.21 -48.31
CA MET A 1 -5.94 -34.81 -47.97
C MET A 1 -6.73 -34.18 -46.81
N GLN A 2 -7.98 -34.57 -46.56
CA GLN A 2 -8.87 -33.93 -45.56
C GLN A 2 -8.45 -34.13 -44.07
N ASN A 3 -7.64 -35.15 -43.77
CA ASN A 3 -7.20 -35.46 -42.39
C ASN A 3 -5.95 -34.68 -41.94
N SER A 4 -5.17 -34.08 -42.85
CA SER A 4 -4.02 -33.24 -42.47
C SER A 4 -4.44 -31.87 -41.97
N ILE A 5 -5.46 -31.27 -42.60
CA ILE A 5 -5.92 -29.91 -42.26
C ILE A 5 -6.52 -29.87 -40.85
N LYS A 6 -7.25 -30.92 -40.45
CA LYS A 6 -7.82 -31.04 -39.10
C LYS A 6 -6.73 -31.05 -38.02
N LYS A 7 -5.65 -31.82 -38.23
CA LYS A 7 -4.54 -31.92 -37.27
C LYS A 7 -3.82 -30.57 -37.08
N THR A 8 -3.65 -29.81 -38.15
CA THR A 8 -3.02 -28.48 -38.08
C THR A 8 -3.88 -27.50 -37.29
N VAL A 9 -5.20 -27.48 -37.50
CA VAL A 9 -6.11 -26.59 -36.77
C VAL A 9 -6.15 -26.93 -35.27
N TYR A 10 -6.20 -28.22 -34.88
CA TYR A 10 -6.14 -28.60 -33.47
C TYR A 10 -4.81 -28.21 -32.80
N LEU A 11 -3.70 -28.25 -33.54
CA LEU A 11 -2.39 -27.86 -33.02
C LEU A 11 -2.32 -26.35 -32.74
N TRP A 12 -2.91 -25.51 -33.61
CA TRP A 12 -2.98 -24.06 -33.41
C TRP A 12 -3.95 -23.65 -32.30
N VAL A 13 -5.09 -24.35 -32.16
CA VAL A 13 -6.06 -24.09 -31.09
C VAL A 13 -5.51 -24.47 -29.71
N MET A 14 -4.72 -25.54 -29.59
CA MET A 14 -4.00 -25.84 -28.34
C MET A 14 -2.92 -24.81 -28.01
N LEU A 15 -2.20 -24.30 -29.01
CA LEU A 15 -1.12 -23.32 -28.78
C LEU A 15 -1.67 -21.95 -28.32
N LEU A 16 -2.85 -21.56 -28.79
CA LEU A 16 -3.54 -20.34 -28.36
C LEU A 16 -4.18 -20.46 -26.96
N ALA A 17 -4.65 -21.64 -26.57
CA ALA A 17 -5.24 -21.88 -25.25
C ALA A 17 -4.18 -21.85 -24.12
N ALA A 18 -2.91 -22.15 -24.41
CA ALA A 18 -1.83 -22.14 -23.43
C ALA A 18 -1.36 -20.73 -23.02
N PHE A 19 -1.65 -19.68 -23.80
CA PHE A 19 -1.26 -18.31 -23.50
C PHE A 19 -2.26 -17.55 -22.59
N GLY A 20 -3.43 -18.13 -22.29
CA GLY A 20 -4.48 -17.49 -21.50
C GLY A 20 -4.30 -17.55 -19.97
N LEU A 21 -3.27 -18.26 -19.46
CA LEU A 21 -3.08 -18.46 -18.02
C LEU A 21 -2.08 -17.50 -17.35
N MET A 22 -1.52 -16.52 -18.08
CA MET A 22 -0.65 -15.48 -17.50
C MET A 22 -1.38 -14.17 -17.15
N ALA A 23 -2.66 -14.24 -16.78
CA ALA A 23 -3.44 -13.05 -16.48
C ALA A 23 -4.36 -13.24 -15.27
N CYS A 24 -3.77 -13.36 -14.09
CA CYS A 24 -4.19 -12.70 -12.85
C CYS A 24 -3.25 -13.14 -11.71
N GLU A 25 -1.98 -12.77 -11.79
CA GLU A 25 -1.24 -12.63 -10.54
C GLU A 25 -1.77 -11.33 -9.95
N GLU A 26 -2.74 -11.46 -9.04
CA GLU A 26 -3.17 -10.38 -8.17
C GLU A 26 -1.89 -9.89 -7.49
N LYS A 27 -1.30 -8.82 -8.03
CA LYS A 27 -0.06 -8.23 -7.53
C LYS A 27 -0.40 -7.73 -6.14
N GLN A 28 -0.26 -8.61 -5.15
CA GLN A 28 -0.45 -8.29 -3.77
C GLN A 28 0.59 -7.22 -3.44
N GLN A 29 0.11 -5.99 -3.35
CA GLN A 29 0.98 -4.83 -3.22
C GLN A 29 1.82 -5.01 -1.95
N ARG A 30 3.13 -4.97 -2.13
CA ARG A 30 4.11 -5.23 -1.06
C ARG A 30 4.17 -4.06 -0.07
N ALA A 31 4.70 -4.31 1.12
CA ALA A 31 5.03 -3.26 2.07
C ALA A 31 6.13 -2.33 1.50
N ALA A 32 6.06 -1.04 1.81
CA ALA A 32 7.11 -0.09 1.51
C ALA A 32 8.35 -0.41 2.39
N PRO A 33 9.55 -0.56 1.81
CA PRO A 33 10.77 -0.80 2.57
C PRO A 33 11.05 0.32 3.59
N ALA A 34 11.41 -0.07 4.81
CA ALA A 34 11.83 0.84 5.86
C ALA A 34 13.24 1.38 5.60
N GLY A 35 13.49 2.65 5.91
CA GLY A 35 14.84 3.23 5.85
C GLY A 35 15.38 3.52 4.44
N ASP A 36 14.53 3.41 3.40
CA ASP A 36 14.91 3.68 2.02
C ASP A 36 14.42 5.07 1.59
N TYR A 37 15.36 5.98 1.38
CA TYR A 37 15.08 7.34 0.92
C TYR A 37 14.37 7.38 -0.44
N ALA A 38 14.71 6.50 -1.37
CA ALA A 38 14.08 6.48 -2.69
C ALA A 38 12.59 6.10 -2.59
N VAL A 39 12.24 5.25 -1.64
CA VAL A 39 10.85 4.88 -1.35
C VAL A 39 10.07 6.06 -0.77
N LEU A 40 10.69 6.85 0.12
CA LEU A 40 10.07 8.07 0.65
C LEU A 40 9.83 9.11 -0.43
N GLU A 41 10.78 9.30 -1.36
CA GLU A 41 10.59 10.22 -2.49
C GLU A 41 9.46 9.75 -3.41
N GLN A 42 9.34 8.45 -3.68
CA GLN A 42 8.22 7.87 -4.43
C GLN A 42 6.89 8.13 -3.72
N LEU A 43 6.83 7.92 -2.40
CA LEU A 43 5.63 8.18 -1.59
C LEU A 43 5.30 9.68 -1.57
N ALA A 44 6.29 10.57 -1.53
CA ALA A 44 6.11 12.01 -1.58
C ALA A 44 5.57 12.47 -2.95
N GLU A 45 6.09 11.92 -4.05
CA GLU A 45 5.58 12.19 -5.39
C GLU A 45 4.14 11.69 -5.55
N ALA A 46 3.85 10.48 -5.07
CA ALA A 46 2.50 9.93 -5.05
C ALA A 46 1.55 10.78 -4.18
N TYR A 47 2.01 11.27 -3.03
CA TYR A 47 1.24 12.16 -2.17
C TYR A 47 0.84 13.44 -2.91
N ARG A 48 1.77 14.07 -3.63
CA ARG A 48 1.50 15.27 -4.44
C ARG A 48 0.48 14.98 -5.53
N LYS A 49 0.70 13.96 -6.35
CA LYS A 49 -0.18 13.58 -7.47
C LYS A 49 -1.59 13.20 -7.00
N VAL A 50 -1.69 12.40 -5.94
CA VAL A 50 -3.01 12.05 -5.38
C VAL A 50 -3.68 13.30 -4.80
N GLY A 51 -2.91 14.16 -4.12
CA GLY A 51 -3.39 15.42 -3.55
C GLY A 51 -4.04 16.37 -4.56
N GLU A 52 -3.55 16.42 -5.80
CA GLU A 52 -4.14 17.23 -6.89
C GLU A 52 -5.60 16.87 -7.18
N ASN A 53 -6.03 15.66 -6.84
CA ASN A 53 -7.40 15.18 -7.07
C ASN A 53 -8.35 15.49 -5.91
N TYR A 54 -7.88 16.15 -4.84
CA TYR A 54 -8.68 16.47 -3.67
C TYR A 54 -8.85 17.98 -3.48
N PRO A 55 -10.08 18.46 -3.20
CA PRO A 55 -10.36 19.90 -3.06
C PRO A 55 -9.86 20.49 -1.74
N VAL A 56 -9.44 19.65 -0.79
CA VAL A 56 -8.98 20.04 0.55
C VAL A 56 -7.67 19.33 0.87
N GLN A 57 -6.83 19.98 1.67
CA GLN A 57 -5.59 19.36 2.12
C GLN A 57 -5.87 18.12 2.98
N PRO A 58 -5.07 17.04 2.87
CA PRO A 58 -5.30 15.82 3.64
C PRO A 58 -5.41 16.02 5.14
N ARG A 59 -4.68 16.98 5.72
CA ARG A 59 -4.76 17.31 7.16
C ARG A 59 -6.13 17.84 7.59
N ALA A 60 -6.88 18.47 6.69
CA ALA A 60 -8.22 18.99 6.94
C ALA A 60 -9.33 17.96 6.66
N MET A 61 -8.99 16.78 6.12
CA MET A 61 -9.96 15.72 5.89
C MET A 61 -10.37 15.04 7.20
N PRO A 62 -11.62 14.51 7.27
CA PRO A 62 -12.01 13.65 8.38
C PRO A 62 -11.12 12.40 8.43
N PRO A 63 -10.98 11.74 9.61
CA PRO A 63 -10.08 10.59 9.79
C PRO A 63 -10.23 9.48 8.75
N LYS A 64 -11.47 9.12 8.39
CA LYS A 64 -11.75 8.14 7.31
C LYS A 64 -11.17 8.59 5.97
N GLY A 65 -11.38 9.85 5.60
CA GLY A 65 -10.84 10.43 4.36
C GLY A 65 -9.31 10.46 4.35
N ARG A 66 -8.66 10.69 5.50
CA ARG A 66 -7.20 10.61 5.62
C ARG A 66 -6.66 9.20 5.38
N LYS A 67 -7.33 8.16 5.91
CA LYS A 67 -6.97 6.75 5.68
C LYS A 67 -7.12 6.40 4.20
N GLU A 68 -8.27 6.75 3.60
CA GLU A 68 -8.54 6.50 2.18
C GLU A 68 -7.53 7.21 1.27
N PHE A 69 -7.20 8.46 1.59
CA PHE A 69 -6.17 9.22 0.90
C PHE A 69 -4.81 8.50 0.95
N LEU A 70 -4.35 8.07 2.13
CA LEU A 70 -3.08 7.33 2.22
C LEU A 70 -3.13 5.98 1.51
N ASN A 71 -4.23 5.24 1.56
CA ASN A 71 -4.37 4.01 0.78
C ASN A 71 -4.11 4.27 -0.72
N LYS A 72 -4.62 5.37 -1.26
CA LYS A 72 -4.36 5.77 -2.66
C LYS A 72 -2.91 6.19 -2.88
N VAL A 73 -2.30 6.93 -1.95
CA VAL A 73 -0.88 7.32 -2.04
C VAL A 73 0.03 6.11 -2.10
N PHE A 74 -0.15 5.16 -1.18
CA PHE A 74 0.63 3.93 -1.16
C PHE A 74 0.38 3.11 -2.43
N ALA A 75 -0.88 2.94 -2.84
CA ALA A 75 -1.20 2.20 -4.06
C ALA A 75 -0.59 2.84 -5.32
N GLN A 76 -0.61 4.18 -5.42
CA GLN A 76 0.00 4.95 -6.51
C GLN A 76 1.53 4.78 -6.55
N ALA A 77 2.16 4.61 -5.40
CA ALA A 77 3.60 4.30 -5.29
C ALA A 77 3.92 2.80 -5.45
N GLY A 78 2.91 1.94 -5.64
CA GLY A 78 3.09 0.49 -5.81
C GLY A 78 3.21 -0.30 -4.49
N TYR A 79 2.77 0.28 -3.38
CA TYR A 79 2.83 -0.30 -2.04
C TYR A 79 1.44 -0.46 -1.42
N ASN A 80 1.35 -1.27 -0.36
CA ASN A 80 0.15 -1.39 0.45
C ASN A 80 0.33 -0.70 1.80
N TYR A 81 -0.57 0.22 2.14
CA TYR A 81 -0.52 0.99 3.39
C TYR A 81 -0.56 0.08 4.63
N SER A 82 -1.56 -0.80 4.73
CA SER A 82 -1.71 -1.69 5.88
C SER A 82 -0.55 -2.67 6.01
N ALA A 83 -0.05 -3.23 4.90
CA ALA A 83 1.13 -4.08 4.91
C ALA A 83 2.39 -3.32 5.36
N THR A 84 2.53 -2.06 4.95
CA THR A 84 3.64 -1.20 5.39
C THR A 84 3.54 -0.90 6.88
N LEU A 85 2.34 -0.57 7.37
CA LEU A 85 2.10 -0.33 8.80
C LEU A 85 2.49 -1.55 9.64
N MET A 86 2.05 -2.73 9.23
CA MET A 86 2.36 -3.99 9.92
C MET A 86 3.86 -4.30 9.87
N ALA A 87 4.49 -4.16 8.69
CA ALA A 87 5.92 -4.40 8.52
C ALA A 87 6.77 -3.45 9.37
N MET A 88 6.41 -2.16 9.43
CA MET A 88 7.07 -1.18 10.28
C MET A 88 6.91 -1.48 11.77
N ALA A 89 5.75 -1.96 12.21
CA ALA A 89 5.51 -2.31 13.61
C ALA A 89 6.22 -3.62 14.06
N GLN A 90 6.67 -4.44 13.10
CA GLN A 90 7.35 -5.71 13.35
C GLN A 90 8.86 -5.65 13.14
N SER A 91 9.37 -4.62 12.44
CA SER A 91 10.79 -4.47 12.18
C SER A 91 11.55 -4.02 13.43
N ALA A 92 12.87 -4.26 13.46
CA ALA A 92 13.76 -3.62 14.42
C ALA A 92 13.83 -2.13 14.07
N THR A 93 12.90 -1.35 14.62
CA THR A 93 12.79 0.08 14.35
C THR A 93 13.91 0.84 15.05
N ASP A 94 14.65 1.63 14.28
CA ASP A 94 15.66 2.55 14.77
C ASP A 94 15.07 3.96 14.76
N SER A 95 14.66 4.45 15.93
CA SER A 95 14.08 5.79 16.07
C SER A 95 15.09 6.92 15.83
N SER A 96 16.39 6.62 15.69
CA SER A 96 17.40 7.59 15.26
C SER A 96 17.53 7.72 13.74
N ASN A 97 17.01 6.75 12.97
CA ASN A 97 17.01 6.79 11.52
C ASN A 97 15.89 7.70 11.00
N GLN A 98 16.27 8.80 10.34
CA GLN A 98 15.32 9.84 9.90
C GLN A 98 14.30 9.31 8.88
N GLU A 99 14.72 8.44 7.96
CA GLU A 99 13.83 7.88 6.94
C GLU A 99 12.73 7.00 7.57
N GLN A 100 13.07 6.23 8.60
CA GLN A 100 12.08 5.46 9.35
C GLN A 100 11.11 6.38 10.10
N ARG A 101 11.60 7.47 10.69
CA ARG A 101 10.74 8.45 11.38
C ARG A 101 9.75 9.11 10.41
N ASP A 102 10.22 9.52 9.24
CA ASP A 102 9.38 10.17 8.23
C ASP A 102 8.32 9.21 7.68
N LEU A 103 8.69 7.94 7.46
CA LEU A 103 7.73 6.91 7.08
C LEU A 103 6.67 6.69 8.18
N VAL A 104 7.08 6.61 9.44
CA VAL A 104 6.16 6.44 10.57
C VAL A 104 5.26 7.66 10.74
N GLU A 105 5.76 8.88 10.59
CA GLU A 105 4.93 10.08 10.63
C GLU A 105 3.85 10.06 9.54
N LEU A 106 4.23 9.65 8.31
CA LEU A 106 3.28 9.47 7.21
C LEU A 106 2.23 8.40 7.56
N LEU A 107 2.64 7.24 8.07
CA LEU A 107 1.73 6.13 8.41
C LEU A 107 0.72 6.52 9.50
N LEU A 108 1.14 7.34 10.46
CA LEU A 108 0.32 7.77 11.59
C LEU A 108 -0.50 9.06 11.33
N LEU A 109 -0.36 9.67 10.15
CA LEU A 109 -1.12 10.87 9.77
C LEU A 109 -2.64 10.74 10.00
N PRO A 110 -3.32 9.63 9.63
CA PRO A 110 -4.78 9.56 9.74
C PRO A 110 -5.29 9.53 11.17
N VAL A 111 -4.44 9.10 12.11
CA VAL A 111 -4.78 8.94 13.54
C VAL A 111 -4.33 10.10 14.41
N LYS A 112 -3.60 11.07 13.85
CA LYS A 112 -3.16 12.27 14.56
C LYS A 112 -4.38 13.09 15.01
N GLY A 113 -4.47 13.32 16.32
CA GLY A 113 -5.57 14.06 16.96
C GLY A 113 -6.92 13.33 16.99
N VAL A 114 -6.94 12.01 16.76
CA VAL A 114 -8.18 11.20 16.74
C VAL A 114 -8.31 10.43 18.06
N SER A 115 -9.53 10.38 18.60
CA SER A 115 -9.83 9.64 19.82
C SER A 115 -9.65 8.12 19.62
N ARG A 116 -9.60 7.35 20.71
CA ARG A 116 -9.43 5.89 20.62
C ARG A 116 -10.65 5.22 20.00
N GLU A 117 -11.84 5.71 20.32
CA GLU A 117 -13.13 5.19 19.86
C GLU A 117 -13.24 5.32 18.35
N VAL A 118 -12.98 6.52 17.81
CA VAL A 118 -13.00 6.75 16.35
C VAL A 118 -11.94 5.92 15.63
N ARG A 119 -10.80 5.65 16.25
CA ARG A 119 -9.78 4.75 15.66
C ARG A 119 -10.27 3.31 15.58
N ALA A 120 -10.93 2.82 16.63
CA ALA A 120 -11.48 1.46 16.67
C ALA A 120 -12.51 1.21 15.56
N ASP A 121 -13.27 2.23 15.16
CA ASP A 121 -14.23 2.14 14.06
C ASP A 121 -13.57 2.14 12.67
N LEU A 122 -12.31 2.59 12.55
CA LEU A 122 -11.63 2.82 11.27
C LEU A 122 -10.61 1.73 10.91
N TYR A 123 -10.13 0.97 11.89
CA TYR A 123 -8.99 0.08 11.76
C TYR A 123 -9.28 -1.29 12.34
N ALA A 124 -8.69 -2.32 11.73
CA ALA A 124 -8.68 -3.65 12.30
C ALA A 124 -7.86 -3.67 13.61
N ALA A 125 -8.12 -4.66 14.48
CA ALA A 125 -7.45 -4.78 15.77
C ALA A 125 -5.91 -4.83 15.63
N GLU A 126 -5.43 -5.54 14.61
CA GLU A 126 -4.01 -5.71 14.30
C GLU A 126 -3.37 -4.39 13.86
N GLU A 127 -4.08 -3.60 13.04
CA GLU A 127 -3.62 -2.27 12.63
C GLU A 127 -3.54 -1.31 13.82
N LEU A 128 -4.50 -1.39 14.75
CA LEU A 128 -4.50 -0.58 15.97
C LEU A 128 -3.32 -0.92 16.87
N GLU A 129 -3.02 -2.21 17.04
CA GLU A 129 -1.86 -2.66 17.79
C GLU A 129 -0.55 -2.20 17.14
N ALA A 130 -0.43 -2.33 15.82
CA ALA A 130 0.72 -1.86 15.06
C ALA A 130 0.94 -0.35 15.24
N MET A 131 -0.12 0.45 15.13
CA MET A 131 -0.05 1.90 15.38
C MET A 131 0.38 2.22 16.81
N GLN A 132 -0.13 1.50 17.80
CA GLN A 132 0.24 1.71 19.19
C GLN A 132 1.73 1.41 19.42
N ARG A 133 2.27 0.34 18.84
CA ARG A 133 3.69 0.00 18.91
C ARG A 133 4.56 1.11 18.29
N LEU A 134 4.19 1.59 17.10
CA LEU A 134 4.91 2.69 16.45
C LEU A 134 4.87 3.98 17.27
N GLN A 135 3.71 4.32 17.87
CA GLN A 135 3.58 5.49 18.74
C GLN A 135 4.45 5.41 19.99
N ILE A 136 4.76 4.21 20.50
CA ILE A 136 5.64 4.03 21.66
C ILE A 136 7.10 4.15 21.24
N ASN A 137 7.48 3.53 20.12
CA ASN A 137 8.87 3.44 19.68
C ASN A 137 9.43 4.74 19.09
N PHE A 138 8.57 5.59 18.52
CA PHE A 138 8.96 6.83 17.82
C PHE A 138 8.49 8.11 18.52
N ARG A 139 8.12 8.03 19.81
CA ARG A 139 7.66 9.17 20.59
C ARG A 139 8.78 10.15 20.94
#